data_AF-A0A7K3Y319-F1
#
_entry.id   AF-A0A7K3Y319-F1
#
_cell.length_a   1.000
_cell.length_b   1.000
_cell.length_c   1.000
_cell.angle_alpha   90.00
_cell.angle_beta   90.00
_cell.angle_gamma   90.00
#
_symmetry.space_group_name_H-M   'P 1'
#
loop_
_entity.id
_entity.type
_entity.pdbx_description
1 polymer ?
#
loop_
_entity_poly.entity_id
_entity_poly.type
_entity_poly.pdbx_seq_one_letter_code
_entity_poly.pdbx_strand_id
1 'polypeptide(L)' 'VKVLVDHDLSIRQIFVTDPYLAEEPKLVLIVDEDRVPASVYKDLKALPQVKQLII' A
#
# COMPACT_ATOMS: atom_id res chain seq x y z
N VAL A 1 2.53 -7.20 -1.30
CA VAL A 1 2.31 -7.83 0.02
C VAL A 1 3.62 -7.95 0.82
N LYS A 2 4.71 -8.46 0.24
CA LYS A 2 6.00 -8.65 0.93
C LYS A 2 6.50 -7.43 1.73
N VAL A 3 6.49 -6.22 1.14
CA VAL A 3 6.95 -4.99 1.83
C VAL A 3 6.19 -4.74 3.14
N LEU A 4 4.88 -4.94 3.18
CA LEU A 4 4.09 -4.68 4.39
C LEU A 4 4.38 -5.70 5.50
N VAL A 5 4.54 -6.97 5.11
CA VAL A 5 4.85 -8.08 6.01
C VAL A 5 6.27 -7.95 6.57
N ASP A 6 7.22 -7.53 5.74
CA ASP A 6 8.62 -7.33 6.15
C ASP A 6 8.77 -6.18 7.19
N HIS A 7 7.78 -5.28 7.30
CA HIS A 7 7.72 -4.19 8.28
C HIS A 7 6.75 -4.45 9.44
N ASP A 8 6.27 -5.69 9.60
CA ASP A 8 5.38 -6.14 10.68
C ASP A 8 4.11 -5.29 10.86
N LEU A 9 3.58 -4.75 9.75
CA LEU A 9 2.35 -3.95 9.77
C LEU A 9 1.11 -4.84 9.79
N SER A 10 0.24 -4.61 10.77
CA SER A 10 -1.03 -5.30 10.90
C SER A 10 -2.06 -4.70 9.94
N ILE A 11 -2.40 -5.46 8.90
CA ILE A 11 -3.38 -5.05 7.91
C ILE A 11 -4.79 -5.30 8.45
N ARG A 12 -5.52 -4.22 8.72
CA ARG A 12 -6.94 -4.28 9.09
C ARG A 12 -7.82 -4.60 7.89
N GLN A 13 -7.62 -3.87 6.79
CA GLN A 13 -8.43 -4.01 5.57
C GLN A 13 -7.63 -3.70 4.29
N ILE A 14 -8.05 -4.33 3.19
CA ILE A 14 -7.53 -4.06 1.84
C ILE A 14 -8.71 -3.84 0.91
N PHE A 15 -8.69 -2.73 0.18
CA PHE A 15 -9.59 -2.49 -0.95
C PHE A 15 -8.78 -2.38 -2.22
N VAL A 16 -9.27 -2.98 -3.29
CA VAL A 16 -8.67 -2.87 -4.61
C VAL A 16 -9.75 -2.53 -5.61
N THR A 17 -9.51 -1.49 -6.41
CA THR A 17 -10.33 -1.24 -7.59
C THR A 17 -9.85 -2.12 -8.72
N ASP A 18 -10.77 -2.76 -9.43
CA ASP A 18 -10.44 -3.67 -10.54
C ASP A 18 -9.65 -2.93 -11.63
N PRO A 19 -8.42 -3.38 -11.96
CA PRO A 19 -7.56 -2.73 -12.94
C PRO A 19 -8.04 -2.84 -14.39
N TYR A 20 -8.98 -3.74 -14.68
CA TYR A 20 -9.58 -3.87 -16.01
C TYR A 20 -10.80 -2.96 -16.20
N LEU A 21 -11.38 -2.45 -15.10
CA LEU A 21 -12.59 -1.64 -15.11
C LEU A 21 -12.35 -0.19 -14.68
N ALA A 22 -11.19 0.11 -14.08
CA ALA A 22 -10.82 1.45 -13.65
C ALA A 22 -9.57 1.94 -14.38
N GLU A 23 -9.63 3.17 -14.92
CA GLU A 23 -8.50 3.83 -15.59
C GLU A 23 -7.32 4.07 -14.63
N GLU A 24 -7.63 4.39 -13.37
CA GLU A 24 -6.66 4.55 -12.29
C GLU A 24 -7.01 3.61 -11.13
N PRO A 25 -6.64 2.32 -11.20
CA PRO A 25 -6.93 1.38 -10.14
C PRO A 25 -6.13 1.74 -8.89
N LYS A 26 -6.82 1.73 -7.74
CA LYS A 26 -6.24 2.08 -6.45
C LYS A 26 -6.23 0.85 -5.55
N LEU A 27 -5.14 0.70 -4.82
CA LEU A 27 -5.04 -0.22 -3.71
C LEU A 27 -5.01 0.61 -2.42
N VAL A 28 -6.06 0.47 -1.62
CA VAL A 28 -6.22 1.18 -0.35
C VAL A 28 -5.98 0.18 0.77
N LEU A 29 -5.04 0.50 1.65
CA LEU A 29 -4.66 -0.31 2.80
C LEU A 29 -5.03 0.44 4.06
N ILE A 30 -5.74 -0.21 4.97
CA ILE A 30 -5.97 0.30 6.32
C ILE A 30 -5.17 -0.59 7.25
N VAL A 31 -4.29 0.03 8.03
CA VAL A 31 -3.43 -0.65 9.01
C VAL A 31 -3.86 -0.27 10.44
N ASP A 32 -3.49 -1.11 11.40
CA ASP A 32 -3.81 -0.86 12.80
C ASP A 32 -2.86 0.14 13.47
N GLU A 33 -1.64 0.28 12.93
CA GLU A 33 -0.63 1.17 13.50
C GLU A 33 -1.02 2.64 13.36
N ASP A 34 -0.93 3.39 14.47
CA ASP A 34 -1.17 4.84 14.48
C ASP A 34 -0.21 5.60 13.55
N ARG A 35 0.98 5.04 13.29
CA ARG A 35 2.00 5.61 12.41
C ARG A 35 2.71 4.53 11.63
N VAL A 36 2.66 4.66 10.30
CA VAL A 36 3.48 3.86 9.40
C VAL A 36 4.90 4.44 9.31
N PRO A 37 5.94 3.61 9.51
CA PRO A 37 7.34 4.05 9.42
C PRO A 37 7.69 4.67 8.06
N ALA A 38 8.58 5.68 8.07
CA ALA A 38 9.00 6.35 6.83
C ALA A 38 9.69 5.43 5.83
N SER A 39 10.37 4.37 6.31
CA SER A 39 10.97 3.32 5.49
C SER A 39 9.94 2.62 4.62
N VAL A 40 8.75 2.34 5.17
CA VAL A 40 7.66 1.66 4.43
C VAL A 40 7.24 2.50 3.22
N TYR A 41 7.06 3.81 3.38
CA TYR A 41 6.69 4.68 2.25
C TYR A 41 7.77 4.70 1.17
N LYS A 42 9.05 4.68 1.57
CA LYS A 42 10.18 4.63 0.64
C LYS A 42 10.17 3.31 -0.14
N ASP A 43 9.95 2.20 0.54
CA ASP A 43 9.95 0.86 -0.06
C ASP A 43 8.73 0.67 -0.97
N LEU A 44 7.56 1.19 -0.58
CA LEU A 44 6.36 1.19 -1.44
C LEU A 44 6.57 2.01 -2.70
N LYS A 45 7.19 3.20 -2.62
CA LYS A 45 7.51 4.02 -3.79
C LYS A 45 8.57 3.39 -4.71
N ALA A 46 9.41 2.49 -4.18
CA ALA A 46 10.41 1.79 -4.98
C ALA A 46 9.84 0.63 -5.81
N LEU A 47 8.58 0.23 -5.58
CA LEU A 47 7.94 -0.83 -6.34
C LEU A 47 7.58 -0.35 -7.76
N PRO A 48 7.93 -1.11 -8.82
CA PRO A 48 7.74 -0.67 -10.20
C PRO A 48 6.27 -0.48 -10.58
N GLN A 49 5.35 -1.18 -9.91
CA GLN A 49 3.91 -1.06 -10.15
C GLN A 49 3.26 0.15 -9.44
N VAL A 50 3.97 0.85 -8.55
CA VAL A 50 3.43 2.00 -7.81
C VAL A 50 3.69 3.27 -8.60
N LYS A 51 2.62 3.81 -9.22
CA LYS A 51 2.69 5.09 -9.93
C LYS A 51 2.62 6.29 -8.98
N GLN A 52 1.82 6.17 -7.92
CA GLN A 52 1.59 7.22 -6.95
C GLN A 52 1.27 6.59 -5.59
N LEU A 53 1.75 7.22 -4.52
CA LEU A 53 1.43 6.86 -3.14
C LEU A 53 0.71 8.05 -2.47
N ILE A 54 -0.45 7.78 -1.88
CA ILE A 54 -1.30 8.75 -1.16
C ILE A 54 -1.36 8.28 0.29
N ILE A 55 -1.18 9.20 1.25
CA ILE A 55 -1.11 8.93 2.70
C ILE A 55 -2.15 9.82 3.39
#